data_AF-A0A661NQW7-F1
#
_entry.id   AF-A0A661NQW7-F1
#
_cell.length_a   1.000
_cell.length_b   1.000
_cell.length_c   1.000
_cell.angle_alpha   90.00
_cell.angle_beta   90.00
_cell.angle_gamma   90.00
#
_symmetry.space_group_name_H-M   'P 1'
#
loop_
_entity.id
_entity.type
_entity.pdbx_description
1 polymer ?
#
loop_
_entity_poly.entity_id
_entity_poly.type
_entity_poly.pdbx_seq_one_letter_code
_entity_poly.pdbx_strand_id
1 'polypeptide(L)'
;MSIIPQWTAALAFLPLLLSASCTGYVQGIQGAEGDSATSEPEPTTDAGRPALPTAPPPGDLDVDRAQGRFVTTTDLMRLVIAPGCASEVNECHNSEDFPDLSSEGNLWNLVGLGCNQGIGERTELDGLCETIGDEVRITNGNNEGFTATIGAVILVTNSDEEFDHYELRIDRPVPEGQEGGDFVIVRGGTELPALGNGNSADTDSGGQWVRITDEDDIPLANAIRQGDENLDDAYGDGSGALVSAGDARASYLVMRLLGHGTARVRMPLAANADNPTEVNPPLSRDEMYALMSWINCMEPGDGPYSEIRYECTENSDNRGEW
;
A
#
# COMPACT_ATOMS: atom_id res chain seq x y z
N MET A 1 12.76 71.33 -25.07
CA MET A 1 11.87 70.34 -25.73
C MET A 1 12.75 69.49 -26.63
N SER A 2 13.17 68.33 -26.13
CA SER A 2 13.94 67.34 -26.90
C SER A 2 13.24 66.00 -26.79
N ILE A 3 12.95 65.43 -27.96
CA ILE A 3 12.24 64.18 -28.18
C ILE A 3 13.27 63.04 -28.13
N ILE A 4 13.04 62.03 -27.29
CA ILE A 4 13.79 60.77 -27.27
C ILE A 4 12.94 59.71 -27.99
N PRO A 5 13.47 58.97 -28.97
CA PRO A 5 12.73 57.89 -29.61
C PRO A 5 12.86 56.59 -28.80
N GLN A 6 11.73 55.89 -28.65
CA GLN A 6 11.64 54.55 -28.09
C GLN A 6 12.02 53.52 -29.17
N TRP A 7 12.98 52.65 -28.87
CA TRP A 7 13.24 51.44 -29.64
C TRP A 7 12.55 50.26 -28.95
N THR A 8 11.49 49.74 -29.57
CA THR A 8 10.85 48.47 -29.23
C THR A 8 11.59 47.34 -29.95
N ALA A 9 12.33 46.53 -29.18
CA ALA A 9 12.85 45.26 -29.67
C ALA A 9 11.76 44.19 -29.47
N ALA A 10 11.20 43.70 -30.57
CA ALA A 10 10.31 42.54 -30.58
C ALA A 10 11.15 41.26 -30.51
N LEU A 11 11.12 40.58 -29.36
CA LEU A 11 11.61 39.21 -29.20
C LEU A 11 10.46 38.26 -29.58
N ALA A 12 10.58 37.66 -30.77
CA ALA A 12 9.73 36.55 -31.19
C ALA A 12 10.15 35.30 -30.41
N PHE A 13 9.31 34.88 -29.46
CA PHE A 13 9.41 33.56 -28.82
C PHE A 13 8.73 32.53 -29.73
N LEU A 14 9.54 31.60 -30.24
CA LEU A 14 9.11 30.44 -31.01
C LEU A 14 8.82 29.31 -30.01
N PRO A 15 7.59 28.79 -29.85
CA PRO A 15 7.37 27.59 -29.06
C PRO A 15 7.73 26.37 -29.91
N LEU A 16 8.82 25.69 -29.56
CA LEU A 16 9.08 24.32 -30.00
C LEU A 16 8.08 23.40 -29.27
N LEU A 17 7.05 22.96 -30.00
CA LEU A 17 6.22 21.82 -29.62
C LEU A 17 7.02 20.55 -29.93
N LEU A 18 7.71 19.99 -28.92
CA LEU A 18 8.09 18.57 -28.94
C LEU A 18 6.90 17.78 -28.38
N SER A 19 6.10 17.21 -29.27
CA SER A 19 5.17 16.14 -28.94
C SER A 19 5.97 14.86 -28.72
N ALA A 20 6.29 14.54 -27.45
CA ALA A 20 6.73 13.21 -27.06
C ALA A 20 5.49 12.30 -26.99
N SER A 21 5.20 11.59 -28.07
CA SER A 21 4.21 10.52 -28.08
C SER A 21 4.80 9.29 -27.39
N CYS A 22 4.52 9.13 -26.09
CA CYS A 22 4.67 7.84 -25.43
C CYS A 22 3.57 6.92 -25.94
N THR A 23 3.85 6.18 -27.01
CA THR A 23 3.00 5.07 -27.43
C THR A 23 3.37 3.90 -26.54
N GLY A 24 2.66 3.77 -25.41
CA GLY A 24 2.71 2.58 -24.57
C GLY A 24 2.10 1.43 -25.35
N TYR A 25 2.96 0.57 -25.89
CA TYR A 25 2.56 -0.68 -26.50
C TYR A 25 2.14 -1.62 -25.37
N VAL A 26 0.84 -1.76 -25.14
CA VAL A 26 0.28 -2.82 -24.30
C VAL A 26 0.54 -4.13 -25.06
N GLN A 27 1.60 -4.83 -24.68
CA GLN A 27 1.73 -6.24 -25.05
C GLN A 27 0.66 -7.00 -24.28
N GLY A 28 -0.39 -7.39 -24.99
CA GLY A 28 -1.33 -8.40 -24.53
C GLY A 28 -0.56 -9.64 -24.11
N ILE A 29 -0.87 -10.11 -22.90
CA ILE A 29 -0.42 -11.39 -22.37
C ILE A 29 -0.96 -12.46 -23.33
N GLN A 30 -0.10 -12.98 -24.20
CA GLN A 30 -0.44 -14.13 -25.03
C GLN A 30 -0.48 -15.36 -24.13
N GLY A 31 -1.69 -15.91 -23.95
CA GLY A 31 -1.91 -17.22 -23.38
C GLY A 31 -1.10 -18.27 -24.11
N ALA A 32 -0.32 -19.04 -23.36
CA ALA A 32 0.30 -20.25 -23.84
C ALA A 32 -0.78 -21.33 -23.94
N GLU A 33 -1.19 -21.66 -25.17
CA GLU A 33 -1.94 -22.88 -25.46
C GLU A 33 -1.03 -24.10 -25.21
N GLY A 34 -1.26 -24.76 -24.07
CA GLY A 34 -0.64 -26.01 -23.69
C GLY A 34 -1.71 -26.98 -23.18
N ASP A 35 -2.40 -27.61 -24.12
CA ASP A 35 -3.45 -28.59 -23.90
C ASP A 35 -2.90 -29.83 -23.17
N SER A 36 -3.13 -29.91 -21.86
CA SER A 36 -3.08 -31.16 -21.09
C SER A 36 -3.97 -31.02 -19.87
N ALA A 37 -5.21 -31.49 -20.00
CA ALA A 37 -6.19 -31.60 -18.95
C ALA A 37 -5.66 -32.39 -17.73
N THR A 38 -5.06 -31.68 -16.80
CA THR A 38 -5.08 -32.03 -15.38
C THR A 38 -6.03 -31.04 -14.74
N SER A 39 -7.18 -31.52 -14.29
CA SER A 39 -8.11 -30.75 -13.46
C SER A 39 -7.33 -30.04 -12.36
N GLU A 40 -7.21 -28.72 -12.48
CA GLU A 40 -6.69 -27.88 -11.41
C GLU A 40 -7.60 -28.10 -10.20
N PRO A 41 -7.03 -28.40 -9.02
CA PRO A 41 -7.82 -28.46 -7.81
C PRO A 41 -8.44 -27.08 -7.59
N GLU A 42 -9.75 -27.05 -7.32
CA GLU A 42 -10.42 -25.82 -6.89
C GLU A 42 -9.60 -25.17 -5.76
N PRO A 43 -9.49 -23.83 -5.74
CA PRO A 43 -8.78 -23.13 -4.68
C PRO A 43 -9.44 -23.49 -3.36
N THR A 44 -8.78 -24.36 -2.60
CA THR A 44 -9.24 -24.71 -1.27
C THR A 44 -9.02 -23.47 -0.42
N THR A 45 -10.12 -22.86 0.03
CA THR A 45 -10.14 -21.66 0.89
C THR A 45 -9.55 -21.88 2.30
N ASP A 46 -8.73 -22.92 2.50
CA ASP A 46 -8.16 -23.26 3.81
C ASP A 46 -6.96 -24.21 3.70
N ALA A 47 -6.08 -24.00 2.71
CA ALA A 47 -4.77 -24.65 2.70
C ALA A 47 -3.85 -24.00 3.75
N GLY A 48 -4.19 -24.17 5.03
CA GLY A 48 -3.32 -24.05 6.18
C GLY A 48 -2.33 -22.88 6.11
N ARG A 49 -2.83 -21.64 6.18
CA ARG A 49 -1.99 -20.48 6.47
C ARG A 49 -1.13 -20.83 7.69
N PRO A 50 0.21 -20.89 7.57
CA PRO A 50 1.06 -21.19 8.71
C PRO A 50 0.71 -20.22 9.82
N ALA A 51 0.39 -20.73 11.02
CA ALA A 51 0.14 -19.87 12.17
C ALA A 51 1.32 -18.91 12.28
N LEU A 52 1.05 -17.60 12.13
CA LEU A 52 2.10 -16.59 12.17
C LEU A 52 2.80 -16.73 13.52
N PRO A 53 4.13 -16.90 13.54
CA PRO A 53 4.85 -17.04 14.77
C PRO A 53 4.80 -15.72 15.54
N THR A 54 3.82 -15.59 16.43
CA THR A 54 3.64 -14.48 17.38
C THR A 54 4.62 -14.53 18.55
N ALA A 55 5.59 -15.45 18.51
CA ALA A 55 6.56 -15.58 19.59
C ALA A 55 7.40 -14.29 19.69
N PRO A 56 7.53 -13.73 20.90
CA PRO A 56 8.31 -12.51 21.11
C PRO A 56 9.76 -12.73 20.65
N PRO A 57 10.50 -11.64 20.35
CA PRO A 57 11.91 -11.72 20.05
C PRO A 57 12.66 -12.57 21.09
N PRO A 58 13.58 -13.45 20.68
CA PRO A 58 14.29 -14.34 21.60
C PRO A 58 15.24 -13.56 22.52
N GLY A 59 15.47 -14.13 23.71
CA GLY A 59 16.42 -13.63 24.71
C GLY A 59 15.81 -12.70 25.75
N ASP A 60 16.64 -12.29 26.71
CA ASP A 60 16.32 -11.25 27.68
C ASP A 60 16.83 -9.89 27.19
N LEU A 61 16.01 -8.85 27.37
CA LEU A 61 16.38 -7.47 27.06
C LEU A 61 17.44 -6.99 28.05
N ASP A 62 18.58 -6.54 27.53
CA ASP A 62 19.64 -5.88 28.28
C ASP A 62 19.76 -4.44 27.78
N VAL A 63 19.12 -3.51 28.50
CA VAL A 63 18.99 -2.12 28.07
C VAL A 63 20.35 -1.44 27.91
N ASP A 64 21.26 -1.62 28.87
CA ASP A 64 22.59 -0.99 28.84
C ASP A 64 23.39 -1.52 27.65
N ARG A 65 23.31 -2.82 27.37
CA ARG A 65 23.94 -3.44 26.20
C ARG A 65 23.34 -2.92 24.90
N ALA A 66 22.02 -2.81 24.81
CA ALA A 66 21.33 -2.31 23.62
C ALA A 66 21.73 -0.86 23.33
N GLN A 67 21.60 0.03 24.32
CA GLN A 67 21.93 1.45 24.19
C GLN A 67 23.42 1.68 23.88
N GLY A 68 24.32 0.89 24.46
CA GLY A 68 25.75 0.96 24.17
C GLY A 68 26.14 0.40 22.80
N ARG A 69 25.35 -0.50 22.23
CA ARG A 69 25.60 -1.15 20.94
C ARG A 69 24.99 -0.37 19.76
N PHE A 70 23.83 0.23 19.94
CA PHE A 70 23.07 0.90 18.87
C PHE A 70 22.96 2.40 19.15
N VAL A 71 24.01 3.15 18.86
CA VAL A 71 24.04 4.60 19.19
C VAL A 71 23.39 5.42 18.08
N THR A 72 23.47 4.96 16.83
CA THR A 72 23.03 5.71 15.64
C THR A 72 22.22 4.83 14.70
N THR A 73 21.49 5.44 13.76
CA THR A 73 20.85 4.69 12.66
C THR A 73 21.86 3.90 11.82
N THR A 74 23.10 4.37 11.70
CA THR A 74 24.21 3.60 11.09
C THR A 74 24.47 2.29 11.83
N ASP A 75 24.40 2.27 13.17
CA ASP A 75 24.59 1.07 13.95
C ASP A 75 23.42 0.10 13.75
N LEU A 76 22.18 0.60 13.74
CA LEU A 76 21.00 -0.21 13.37
C LEU A 76 21.15 -0.81 11.98
N MET A 77 21.53 0.00 11.00
CA MET A 77 21.71 -0.47 9.63
C MET A 77 22.77 -1.56 9.57
N ARG A 78 23.96 -1.34 10.15
CA ARG A 78 25.08 -2.30 10.07
C ARG A 78 24.87 -3.58 10.87
N LEU A 79 24.25 -3.48 12.04
CA LEU A 79 24.20 -4.56 13.03
C LEU A 79 22.86 -5.29 13.07
N VAL A 80 21.80 -4.70 12.50
CA VAL A 80 20.44 -5.27 12.52
C VAL A 80 19.92 -5.50 11.10
N ILE A 81 19.82 -4.43 10.31
CA ILE A 81 19.16 -4.50 9.00
C ILE A 81 20.05 -5.19 7.98
N ALA A 82 21.31 -4.79 7.85
CA ALA A 82 22.18 -5.28 6.80
C ALA A 82 22.46 -6.79 6.85
N PRO A 83 22.71 -7.38 8.03
CA PRO A 83 22.97 -8.83 8.13
C PRO A 83 21.78 -9.69 7.68
N GLY A 84 20.55 -9.21 7.94
CA GLY A 84 19.33 -9.92 7.55
C GLY A 84 18.83 -9.58 6.16
N CYS A 85 18.90 -8.29 5.77
CA CYS A 85 18.08 -7.72 4.70
C CYS A 85 18.83 -6.94 3.61
N ALA A 86 20.15 -6.72 3.71
CA ALA A 86 20.92 -5.92 2.73
C ALA A 86 21.99 -6.71 1.97
N SER A 87 22.06 -8.02 2.14
CA SER A 87 23.04 -8.85 1.45
C SER A 87 22.46 -9.28 0.09
N GLU A 88 23.28 -9.23 -0.97
CA GLU A 88 22.94 -9.77 -2.31
C GLU A 88 22.58 -11.27 -2.29
N VAL A 89 22.77 -11.94 -1.15
CA VAL A 89 22.54 -13.38 -0.92
C VAL A 89 21.49 -13.65 0.17
N ASN A 90 21.23 -12.66 1.05
CA ASN A 90 20.24 -12.76 2.13
C ASN A 90 19.05 -11.87 1.76
N GLU A 91 18.20 -12.39 0.91
CA GLU A 91 16.93 -11.78 0.58
C GLU A 91 16.04 -11.84 1.82
N CYS A 92 15.95 -10.73 2.56
CA CYS A 92 14.80 -10.53 3.46
C CYS A 92 13.48 -10.51 2.69
N HIS A 93 13.49 -10.55 1.34
CA HIS A 93 12.34 -10.29 0.50
C HIS A 93 12.67 -10.45 -0.99
N ASN A 94 11.70 -10.90 -1.79
CA ASN A 94 11.65 -10.53 -3.21
C ASN A 94 11.44 -9.00 -3.29
N SER A 95 11.85 -8.35 -4.36
CA SER A 95 11.67 -6.89 -4.49
C SER A 95 10.20 -6.44 -4.60
N GLU A 96 9.25 -7.38 -4.66
CA GLU A 96 7.83 -7.12 -4.84
C GLU A 96 7.11 -6.89 -3.49
N ASP A 97 7.59 -7.50 -2.41
CA ASP A 97 6.90 -7.54 -1.11
C ASP A 97 7.47 -6.59 -0.05
N PHE A 98 8.64 -5.99 -0.29
CA PHE A 98 9.29 -5.12 0.69
C PHE A 98 10.11 -3.99 0.04
N PRO A 99 10.14 -2.80 0.67
CA PRO A 99 11.03 -1.73 0.23
C PRO A 99 12.51 -2.12 0.30
N ASP A 100 13.31 -1.47 -0.55
CA ASP A 100 14.77 -1.60 -0.52
C ASP A 100 15.33 -1.14 0.85
N LEU A 101 15.95 -2.07 1.57
CA LEU A 101 16.63 -1.82 2.86
C LEU A 101 18.17 -1.89 2.74
N SER A 102 18.73 -1.83 1.53
CA SER A 102 20.16 -2.08 1.29
C SER A 102 21.10 -0.98 1.79
N SER A 103 20.58 0.19 2.15
CA SER A 103 21.36 1.33 2.62
C SER A 103 20.66 2.14 3.70
N GLU A 104 21.44 2.89 4.49
CA GLU A 104 20.91 3.84 5.49
C GLU A 104 19.97 4.87 4.86
N GLY A 105 20.32 5.34 3.65
CA GLY A 105 19.49 6.28 2.89
C GLY A 105 18.15 5.67 2.50
N ASN A 106 18.14 4.40 2.08
CA ASN A 106 16.89 3.73 1.70
C ASN A 106 16.02 3.45 2.93
N LEU A 107 16.61 2.99 4.04
CA LEU A 107 15.88 2.82 5.31
C LEU A 107 15.25 4.13 5.76
N TRP A 108 15.98 5.24 5.68
CA TRP A 108 15.44 6.56 6.05
C TRP A 108 14.33 7.02 5.10
N ASN A 109 14.46 6.72 3.80
CA ASN A 109 13.44 7.07 2.83
C ASN A 109 12.10 6.35 3.08
N LEU A 110 12.04 5.30 3.92
CA LEU A 110 10.80 4.61 4.25
C LEU A 110 9.89 5.38 5.21
N VAL A 111 10.45 6.36 5.91
CA VAL A 111 9.71 7.13 6.92
C VAL A 111 8.58 7.91 6.24
N GLY A 112 7.34 7.54 6.59
CA GLY A 112 6.12 8.12 6.03
C GLY A 112 5.77 7.67 4.61
N LEU A 113 6.51 6.74 4.00
CA LEU A 113 6.07 6.13 2.74
C LEU A 113 4.92 5.16 3.01
N GLY A 114 3.87 5.22 2.18
CA GLY A 114 2.77 4.26 2.21
C GLY A 114 3.28 2.83 2.02
N CYS A 115 2.70 1.88 2.75
CA CYS A 115 3.13 0.50 2.65
C CYS A 115 2.55 -0.23 1.42
N ASN A 116 3.27 -1.25 0.95
CA ASN A 116 2.81 -2.24 -0.04
C ASN A 116 2.25 -1.73 -1.38
N GLN A 117 2.58 -0.53 -1.85
CA GLN A 117 2.05 -0.01 -3.12
C GLN A 117 2.65 -0.67 -4.39
N GLY A 118 3.53 -1.66 -4.25
CA GLY A 118 4.19 -2.37 -5.35
C GLY A 118 3.76 -3.83 -5.54
N ILE A 119 2.79 -4.32 -4.75
CA ILE A 119 2.40 -5.73 -4.75
C ILE A 119 1.59 -6.08 -6.00
N GLY A 120 1.91 -7.24 -6.60
CA GLY A 120 1.27 -7.73 -7.83
C GLY A 120 -0.19 -8.15 -7.66
N GLU A 121 -0.54 -8.82 -6.55
CA GLU A 121 -1.91 -9.26 -6.25
C GLU A 121 -2.55 -8.45 -5.12
N ARG A 122 -3.61 -7.71 -5.47
CA ARG A 122 -4.37 -6.81 -4.58
C ARG A 122 -5.08 -7.54 -3.44
N THR A 123 -5.46 -8.79 -3.67
CA THR A 123 -6.10 -9.70 -2.70
C THR A 123 -5.24 -10.02 -1.48
N GLU A 124 -3.95 -9.73 -1.57
CA GLU A 124 -2.99 -10.02 -0.52
C GLU A 124 -2.48 -8.74 0.19
N LEU A 125 -3.10 -7.58 -0.08
CA LEU A 125 -2.79 -6.35 0.61
C LEU A 125 -3.14 -6.47 2.10
N ASP A 126 -2.35 -5.84 2.93
CA ASP A 126 -2.60 -5.77 4.37
C ASP A 126 -3.54 -4.59 4.63
N GLY A 127 -4.59 -4.76 5.45
CA GLY A 127 -5.58 -3.69 5.70
C GLY A 127 -4.96 -2.39 6.22
N LEU A 128 -3.83 -2.46 6.95
CA LEU A 128 -3.09 -1.25 7.35
C LEU A 128 -2.59 -0.45 6.13
N CYS A 129 -2.24 -1.13 5.04
CA CYS A 129 -1.67 -0.52 3.84
C CYS A 129 -2.70 -0.06 2.83
N GLU A 130 -3.98 -0.28 3.10
CA GLU A 130 -5.04 0.16 2.23
C GLU A 130 -5.15 1.69 2.24
N THR A 131 -5.41 2.23 1.07
CA THR A 131 -5.56 3.68 0.92
C THR A 131 -6.95 4.12 1.33
N ILE A 132 -7.14 5.43 1.57
CA ILE A 132 -8.51 5.97 1.64
C ILE A 132 -9.12 5.82 0.24
N GLY A 133 -10.17 5.00 0.15
CA GLY A 133 -10.94 4.80 -1.08
C GLY A 133 -11.60 6.09 -1.57
N ASP A 134 -11.83 6.18 -2.87
CA ASP A 134 -12.73 7.19 -3.42
C ASP A 134 -14.18 6.89 -3.00
N GLU A 135 -15.07 7.86 -3.13
CA GLU A 135 -16.48 7.70 -2.79
C GLU A 135 -17.31 7.64 -4.07
N VAL A 136 -18.33 6.77 -4.08
CA VAL A 136 -19.42 6.85 -5.06
C VAL A 136 -20.54 7.66 -4.45
N ARG A 137 -21.05 8.64 -5.19
CA ARG A 137 -22.24 9.41 -4.80
C ARG A 137 -23.33 9.30 -5.84
N ILE A 138 -24.51 8.88 -5.41
CA ILE A 138 -25.72 8.87 -6.23
C ILE A 138 -26.29 10.30 -6.29
N THR A 139 -26.48 10.81 -7.50
CA THR A 139 -26.89 12.21 -7.76
C THR A 139 -28.33 12.32 -8.26
N ASN A 140 -28.98 11.21 -8.58
CA ASN A 140 -30.38 11.13 -8.99
C ASN A 140 -30.91 9.71 -8.76
N GLY A 141 -32.22 9.56 -8.53
CA GLY A 141 -32.89 8.28 -8.28
C GLY A 141 -33.33 8.07 -6.83
N ASN A 142 -33.65 6.82 -6.47
CA ASN A 142 -34.19 6.47 -5.15
C ASN A 142 -33.19 6.72 -4.01
N ASN A 143 -31.89 6.69 -4.33
CA ASN A 143 -30.82 6.91 -3.37
C ASN A 143 -30.12 8.28 -3.56
N GLU A 144 -30.79 9.30 -4.13
CA GLU A 144 -30.19 10.63 -4.32
C GLU A 144 -29.54 11.15 -3.01
N GLY A 145 -28.26 11.53 -3.10
CA GLY A 145 -27.45 12.02 -1.98
C GLY A 145 -26.74 10.91 -1.20
N PHE A 146 -27.02 9.63 -1.45
CA PHE A 146 -26.27 8.52 -0.87
C PHE A 146 -24.80 8.60 -1.30
N THR A 147 -23.90 8.50 -0.34
CA THR A 147 -22.44 8.50 -0.54
C THR A 147 -21.83 7.38 0.28
N ALA A 148 -20.94 6.61 -0.34
CA ALA A 148 -20.24 5.51 0.30
C ALA A 148 -18.80 5.38 -0.24
N THR A 149 -17.90 4.91 0.60
CA THR A 149 -16.49 4.68 0.21
C THR A 149 -16.41 3.42 -0.65
N ILE A 150 -15.67 3.48 -1.75
CA ILE A 150 -15.42 2.38 -2.66
C ILE A 150 -14.29 1.53 -2.09
N GLY A 151 -14.63 0.30 -1.73
CA GLY A 151 -13.69 -0.72 -1.27
C GLY A 151 -12.92 -1.30 -2.43
N ALA A 152 -13.63 -1.80 -3.44
CA ALA A 152 -13.03 -2.45 -4.60
C ALA A 152 -13.79 -2.10 -5.89
N VAL A 153 -13.10 -2.21 -7.02
CA VAL A 153 -13.66 -2.10 -8.37
C VAL A 153 -13.35 -3.38 -9.12
N ILE A 154 -14.39 -4.13 -9.48
CA ILE A 154 -14.27 -5.42 -10.17
C ILE A 154 -14.85 -5.26 -11.57
N LEU A 155 -14.06 -5.61 -12.59
CA LEU A 155 -14.56 -5.75 -13.95
C LEU A 155 -15.22 -7.12 -14.09
N VAL A 156 -16.51 -7.13 -14.41
CA VAL A 156 -17.25 -8.35 -14.74
C VAL A 156 -17.37 -8.45 -16.26
N THR A 157 -16.98 -9.61 -16.79
CA THR A 157 -17.13 -9.94 -18.20
C THR A 157 -18.15 -11.05 -18.41
N ASN A 158 -18.77 -11.07 -19.58
CA ASN A 158 -19.71 -12.12 -19.94
C ASN A 158 -18.99 -13.40 -20.42
N SER A 159 -19.74 -14.40 -20.88
CA SER A 159 -19.18 -15.69 -21.34
C SER A 159 -18.28 -15.58 -22.58
N ASP A 160 -18.35 -14.47 -23.30
CA ASP A 160 -17.55 -14.17 -24.49
C ASP A 160 -16.35 -13.27 -24.14
N GLU A 161 -16.05 -13.08 -22.84
CA GLU A 161 -14.99 -12.20 -22.31
C GLU A 161 -15.17 -10.71 -22.66
N GLU A 162 -16.36 -10.31 -23.11
CA GLU A 162 -16.71 -8.91 -23.35
C GLU A 162 -17.16 -8.23 -22.04
N PHE A 163 -17.02 -6.90 -21.98
CA PHE A 163 -17.53 -6.11 -20.86
C PHE A 163 -19.01 -6.42 -20.60
N ASP A 164 -19.34 -6.69 -19.34
CA ASP A 164 -20.73 -6.81 -18.88
C ASP A 164 -21.08 -5.64 -17.97
N HIS A 165 -20.32 -5.45 -16.88
CA HIS A 165 -20.47 -4.31 -15.97
C HIS A 165 -19.24 -4.15 -15.07
N TYR A 166 -19.16 -3.01 -14.36
CA TYR A 166 -18.32 -2.89 -13.17
C TYR A 166 -19.12 -3.16 -11.89
N GLU A 167 -18.56 -3.89 -10.94
CA GLU A 167 -19.06 -3.98 -9.57
C GLU A 167 -18.20 -3.16 -8.63
N LEU A 168 -18.81 -2.16 -7.98
CA LEU A 168 -18.18 -1.35 -6.93
C LEU A 168 -18.62 -1.89 -5.56
N ARG A 169 -17.69 -2.44 -4.79
CA ARG A 169 -17.94 -2.76 -3.37
C ARG A 169 -17.93 -1.47 -2.55
N ILE A 170 -18.87 -1.30 -1.65
CA ILE A 170 -18.97 -0.10 -0.80
C ILE A 170 -19.01 -0.38 0.71
N ASP A 171 -18.53 0.59 1.50
CA ASP A 171 -18.33 0.48 2.95
C ASP A 171 -19.63 0.34 3.78
N ARG A 172 -20.78 0.60 3.17
CA ARG A 172 -22.08 0.60 3.84
C ARG A 172 -23.20 0.16 2.91
N PRO A 173 -24.26 -0.44 3.45
CA PRO A 173 -25.37 -0.91 2.62
C PRO A 173 -26.16 0.24 2.00
N VAL A 174 -26.62 0.05 0.77
CA VAL A 174 -27.51 0.98 0.06
C VAL A 174 -28.91 0.91 0.68
N PRO A 175 -29.57 2.05 1.00
CA PRO A 175 -30.89 2.06 1.64
C PRO A 175 -31.99 1.39 0.79
N GLU A 176 -32.10 1.79 -0.47
CA GLU A 176 -33.16 1.34 -1.38
C GLU A 176 -32.57 0.75 -2.67
N GLY A 177 -33.34 -0.10 -3.35
CA GLY A 177 -32.95 -0.60 -4.66
C GLY A 177 -33.07 0.50 -5.72
N GLN A 178 -32.22 0.45 -6.74
CA GLN A 178 -32.22 1.41 -7.83
C GLN A 178 -31.88 0.71 -9.15
N GLU A 179 -32.54 1.15 -10.22
CA GLU A 179 -32.21 0.79 -11.61
C GLU A 179 -31.91 2.10 -12.38
N GLY A 180 -30.71 2.21 -12.96
CA GLY A 180 -30.27 3.27 -13.86
C GLY A 180 -30.25 4.67 -13.24
N GLY A 181 -29.64 4.85 -12.07
CA GLY A 181 -29.50 6.18 -11.46
C GLY A 181 -28.20 6.90 -11.80
N ASP A 182 -28.23 8.23 -11.67
CA ASP A 182 -27.07 9.09 -11.93
C ASP A 182 -26.06 8.99 -10.79
N PHE A 183 -24.77 8.94 -11.09
CA PHE A 183 -23.70 8.85 -10.08
C PHE A 183 -22.47 9.67 -10.48
N VAL A 184 -21.64 9.98 -9.49
CA VAL A 184 -20.31 10.57 -9.66
C VAL A 184 -19.31 9.93 -8.71
N ILE A 185 -18.06 9.83 -9.13
CA ILE A 185 -16.93 9.49 -8.25
C ILE A 185 -16.40 10.76 -7.59
N VAL A 186 -16.13 10.68 -6.28
CA VAL A 186 -15.71 11.79 -5.44
C VAL A 186 -14.41 11.41 -4.72
N ARG A 187 -13.46 12.33 -4.64
CA ARG A 187 -12.22 12.17 -3.85
C ARG A 187 -12.04 13.37 -2.93
N GLY A 188 -12.04 13.13 -1.62
CA GLY A 188 -11.90 14.19 -0.63
C GLY A 188 -12.94 15.30 -0.81
N GLY A 189 -14.19 14.94 -1.12
CA GLY A 189 -15.29 15.88 -1.37
C GLY A 189 -15.28 16.57 -2.74
N THR A 190 -14.33 16.27 -3.63
CA THR A 190 -14.29 16.83 -4.99
C THR A 190 -14.77 15.81 -6.01
N GLU A 191 -15.75 16.16 -6.83
CA GLU A 191 -16.19 15.32 -7.96
C GLU A 191 -15.07 15.18 -8.99
N LEU A 192 -14.85 13.94 -9.44
CA LEU A 192 -13.86 13.59 -10.46
C LEU A 192 -14.55 12.89 -11.63
N PRO A 193 -15.19 13.63 -12.56
CA PRO A 193 -15.89 13.04 -13.70
C PRO A 193 -15.01 12.18 -14.61
N ALA A 194 -13.68 12.42 -14.59
CA ALA A 194 -12.72 11.61 -15.33
C ALA A 194 -12.50 10.21 -14.72
N LEU A 195 -12.93 9.98 -13.47
CA LEU A 195 -12.89 8.67 -12.82
C LEU A 195 -14.23 7.94 -12.92
N GLY A 196 -15.33 8.70 -12.88
CA GLY A 196 -16.63 8.18 -13.25
C GLY A 196 -17.74 9.19 -13.03
N ASN A 197 -18.66 9.23 -13.99
CA ASN A 197 -19.86 10.07 -13.98
C ASN A 197 -20.80 9.52 -15.05
N GLY A 198 -22.03 9.19 -14.65
CA GLY A 198 -22.87 8.35 -15.46
C GLY A 198 -24.30 8.25 -14.98
N ASN A 199 -25.10 7.44 -15.68
CA ASN A 199 -26.51 7.19 -15.37
C ASN A 199 -26.89 5.70 -15.35
N SER A 200 -25.88 4.83 -15.25
CA SER A 200 -26.04 3.38 -15.28
C SER A 200 -25.88 2.71 -13.91
N ALA A 201 -26.12 3.42 -12.79
CA ALA A 201 -25.90 2.86 -11.45
C ALA A 201 -27.11 2.07 -10.92
N ASP A 202 -26.95 0.76 -10.83
CA ASP A 202 -27.90 -0.19 -10.28
C ASP A 202 -27.49 -0.66 -8.88
N THR A 203 -28.45 -0.78 -7.96
CA THR A 203 -28.20 -1.21 -6.57
C THR A 203 -29.32 -2.11 -6.05
N ASP A 204 -28.96 -3.06 -5.18
CA ASP A 204 -29.91 -3.85 -4.39
C ASP A 204 -30.15 -3.22 -3.01
N SER A 205 -31.39 -3.20 -2.53
CA SER A 205 -31.70 -2.69 -1.19
C SER A 205 -31.00 -3.52 -0.11
N GLY A 206 -30.27 -2.85 0.77
CA GLY A 206 -29.44 -3.47 1.81
C GLY A 206 -28.14 -4.09 1.30
N GLY A 207 -27.86 -4.05 -0.01
CA GLY A 207 -26.63 -4.56 -0.61
C GLY A 207 -25.45 -3.60 -0.46
N GLN A 208 -24.23 -4.11 -0.60
CA GLN A 208 -22.98 -3.35 -0.57
C GLN A 208 -22.30 -3.27 -1.96
N TRP A 209 -23.11 -3.40 -3.01
CA TRP A 209 -22.63 -3.41 -4.38
C TRP A 209 -23.40 -2.37 -5.20
N VAL A 210 -22.64 -1.58 -5.95
CA VAL A 210 -23.17 -0.71 -7.01
C VAL A 210 -22.69 -1.28 -8.34
N ARG A 211 -23.63 -1.66 -9.21
CA ARG A 211 -23.30 -2.12 -10.56
C ARG A 211 -23.38 -0.95 -11.52
N ILE A 212 -22.32 -0.77 -12.31
CA ILE A 212 -22.26 0.25 -13.36
C ILE A 212 -22.27 -0.47 -14.71
N THR A 213 -23.40 -0.40 -15.40
CA THR A 213 -23.69 -1.20 -16.60
C THR A 213 -23.24 -0.56 -17.93
N ASP A 214 -22.75 0.68 -17.91
CA ASP A 214 -22.12 1.33 -19.06
C ASP A 214 -20.59 1.43 -18.84
N GLU A 215 -19.80 0.92 -19.79
CA GLU A 215 -18.33 0.94 -19.74
C GLU A 215 -17.81 2.39 -19.78
N ASP A 216 -18.48 3.28 -20.52
CA ASP A 216 -18.05 4.67 -20.71
C ASP A 216 -18.23 5.52 -19.43
N ASP A 217 -19.05 5.05 -18.47
CA ASP A 217 -19.33 5.74 -17.21
C ASP A 217 -18.15 5.64 -16.20
N ILE A 218 -17.21 4.69 -16.39
CA ILE A 218 -15.94 4.58 -15.64
C ILE A 218 -14.76 4.45 -16.61
N PRO A 219 -14.33 5.55 -17.26
CA PRO A 219 -13.33 5.49 -18.32
C PRO A 219 -11.92 5.16 -17.81
N LEU A 220 -11.67 5.28 -16.50
CA LEU A 220 -10.37 5.02 -15.86
C LEU A 220 -10.56 4.25 -14.54
N ALA A 221 -11.14 3.05 -14.61
CA ALA A 221 -11.41 2.22 -13.43
C ALA A 221 -10.16 1.96 -12.56
N ASN A 222 -8.99 1.84 -13.19
CA ASN A 222 -7.71 1.65 -12.49
C ASN A 222 -7.18 2.90 -11.76
N ALA A 223 -7.75 4.08 -12.01
CA ALA A 223 -7.37 5.34 -11.36
C ALA A 223 -8.25 5.68 -10.15
N ILE A 224 -9.33 4.92 -9.93
CA ILE A 224 -10.14 4.94 -8.71
C ILE A 224 -9.31 4.36 -7.56
N ARG A 225 -9.25 5.09 -6.44
CA ARG A 225 -8.64 4.59 -5.20
C ARG A 225 -9.59 3.60 -4.55
N GLN A 226 -9.07 2.42 -4.26
CA GLN A 226 -9.81 1.33 -3.64
C GLN A 226 -9.40 1.28 -2.17
N GLY A 227 -10.40 1.23 -1.29
CA GLY A 227 -10.22 1.27 0.16
C GLY A 227 -10.14 -0.10 0.84
N ASP A 228 -10.59 -1.16 0.17
CA ASP A 228 -10.67 -2.55 0.65
C ASP A 228 -10.29 -3.44 -0.54
N GLU A 229 -9.03 -3.35 -0.96
CA GLU A 229 -8.52 -4.04 -2.16
C GLU A 229 -8.42 -5.54 -1.93
N ASN A 230 -8.24 -5.97 -0.67
CA ASN A 230 -8.12 -7.37 -0.31
C ASN A 230 -9.47 -8.05 -0.03
N LEU A 231 -10.56 -7.27 -0.03
CA LEU A 231 -11.93 -7.71 0.18
C LEU A 231 -12.23 -8.30 1.58
N ASP A 232 -11.53 -7.85 2.62
CA ASP A 232 -11.67 -8.37 3.99
C ASP A 232 -12.62 -7.55 4.91
N ASP A 233 -13.34 -6.57 4.35
CA ASP A 233 -14.21 -5.61 5.06
C ASP A 233 -13.47 -4.64 5.99
N ALA A 234 -12.13 -4.62 6.01
CA ALA A 234 -11.37 -3.50 6.53
C ALA A 234 -11.22 -2.45 5.42
N TYR A 235 -11.41 -1.18 5.79
CA TYR A 235 -11.22 -0.07 4.86
C TYR A 235 -10.03 0.75 5.32
N GLY A 236 -9.09 0.97 4.42
CA GLY A 236 -7.93 1.81 4.62
C GLY A 236 -8.29 3.23 5.05
N ASP A 237 -7.61 3.72 6.07
CA ASP A 237 -7.69 5.10 6.53
C ASP A 237 -6.50 5.96 6.03
N GLY A 238 -5.61 5.35 5.23
CA GLY A 238 -4.41 5.99 4.69
C GLY A 238 -3.36 6.34 5.74
N SER A 239 -3.48 5.83 6.98
CA SER A 239 -2.49 6.03 8.04
C SER A 239 -1.30 5.07 7.95
N GLY A 240 -1.43 3.97 7.20
CA GLY A 240 -0.38 2.98 7.04
C GLY A 240 0.89 3.53 6.40
N ALA A 241 2.01 3.33 7.08
CA ALA A 241 3.33 3.62 6.55
C ALA A 241 4.31 2.47 6.80
N LEU A 242 5.32 2.37 5.93
CA LEU A 242 6.44 1.44 6.11
C LEU A 242 7.14 1.69 7.45
N VAL A 243 7.42 2.96 7.74
CA VAL A 243 7.88 3.44 9.05
C VAL A 243 7.05 4.66 9.46
N SER A 244 6.31 4.53 10.55
CA SER A 244 5.47 5.57 11.15
C SER A 244 6.25 6.28 12.25
N ALA A 245 6.85 7.43 11.94
CA ALA A 245 7.65 8.19 12.90
C ALA A 245 6.83 8.51 14.17
N GLY A 246 7.40 8.21 15.34
CA GLY A 246 6.73 8.38 16.64
C GLY A 246 5.83 7.20 17.05
N ASP A 247 5.56 6.23 16.17
CA ASP A 247 4.75 5.05 16.48
C ASP A 247 5.29 3.79 15.77
N ALA A 248 6.21 3.10 16.45
CA ALA A 248 6.78 1.84 16.00
C ALA A 248 5.71 0.77 15.81
N ARG A 249 4.60 0.78 16.57
CA ARG A 249 3.58 -0.26 16.46
C ARG A 249 2.67 -0.03 15.25
N ALA A 250 2.48 1.22 14.84
CA ALA A 250 1.82 1.58 13.59
C ALA A 250 2.74 1.44 12.35
N SER A 251 4.00 1.02 12.52
CA SER A 251 4.94 0.83 11.41
C SER A 251 4.79 -0.57 10.83
N TYR A 252 4.47 -0.65 9.53
CA TYR A 252 4.32 -1.94 8.84
C TYR A 252 5.61 -2.78 8.88
N LEU A 253 6.79 -2.15 8.84
CA LEU A 253 8.08 -2.83 9.05
C LEU A 253 8.10 -3.61 10.37
N VAL A 254 7.70 -2.99 11.48
CA VAL A 254 7.73 -3.62 12.82
C VAL A 254 6.70 -4.74 12.91
N MET A 255 5.50 -4.54 12.36
CA MET A 255 4.47 -5.58 12.27
C MET A 255 4.98 -6.82 11.53
N ARG A 256 5.67 -6.65 10.40
CA ARG A 256 6.29 -7.73 9.64
C ARG A 256 7.41 -8.42 10.41
N LEU A 257 8.27 -7.69 11.10
CA LEU A 257 9.38 -8.28 11.88
C LEU A 257 8.89 -9.09 13.10
N LEU A 258 7.74 -8.71 13.65
CA LEU A 258 7.11 -9.40 14.78
C LEU A 258 6.13 -10.48 14.33
N GLY A 259 5.67 -10.45 13.07
CA GLY A 259 4.59 -11.32 12.58
C GLY A 259 3.25 -11.02 13.25
N HIS A 260 3.02 -9.77 13.63
CA HIS A 260 1.80 -9.34 14.32
C HIS A 260 0.94 -8.44 13.44
N GLY A 261 -0.37 -8.69 13.44
CA GLY A 261 -1.35 -7.85 12.75
C GLY A 261 -1.18 -7.80 11.24
N THR A 262 -0.39 -8.70 10.66
CA THR A 262 -0.16 -8.76 9.23
C THR A 262 -0.59 -10.08 8.63
N ALA A 263 -1.16 -10.01 7.44
CA ALA A 263 -1.51 -11.18 6.63
C ALA A 263 -0.27 -11.94 6.11
N ARG A 264 0.88 -11.28 6.09
CA ARG A 264 2.06 -11.71 5.34
C ARG A 264 3.06 -12.47 6.20
N VAL A 265 3.98 -13.16 5.53
CA VAL A 265 5.03 -13.93 6.18
C VAL A 265 5.88 -13.00 7.07
N ARG A 266 6.10 -13.45 8.31
CA ARG A 266 6.99 -12.79 9.27
C ARG A 266 8.39 -12.68 8.69
N MET A 267 9.00 -11.52 8.92
CA MET A 267 10.37 -11.25 8.55
C MET A 267 11.32 -11.29 9.76
N PRO A 268 12.61 -11.57 9.55
CA PRO A 268 13.17 -12.11 8.31
C PRO A 268 12.71 -13.56 8.05
N LEU A 269 12.73 -14.00 6.80
CA LEU A 269 12.32 -15.37 6.44
C LEU A 269 13.23 -16.39 7.13
N ALA A 270 12.65 -17.24 7.97
CA ALA A 270 13.39 -18.22 8.76
C ALA A 270 14.03 -19.34 7.91
N ALA A 271 13.63 -19.50 6.66
CA ALA A 271 14.26 -20.40 5.71
C ALA A 271 14.20 -19.75 4.32
N ASN A 272 15.35 -19.54 3.69
CA ASN A 272 15.38 -19.30 2.25
C ASN A 272 14.87 -20.58 1.56
N ALA A 273 13.84 -20.48 0.73
CA ALA A 273 13.29 -21.61 -0.02
C ALA A 273 14.35 -22.27 -0.92
N ASP A 274 15.28 -21.46 -1.43
CA ASP A 274 16.38 -21.91 -2.29
C ASP A 274 17.61 -22.36 -1.48
N ASN A 275 17.75 -21.91 -0.24
CA ASN A 275 18.83 -22.32 0.67
C ASN A 275 18.34 -22.51 2.13
N PRO A 276 17.74 -23.66 2.46
CA PRO A 276 17.17 -23.91 3.79
C PRO A 276 18.21 -24.02 4.92
N THR A 277 19.50 -23.87 4.62
CA THR A 277 20.58 -23.82 5.61
C THR A 277 20.96 -22.40 6.04
N GLU A 278 20.54 -21.39 5.27
CA GLU A 278 20.63 -19.98 5.64
C GLU A 278 19.33 -19.58 6.33
N VAL A 279 19.35 -19.70 7.66
CA VAL A 279 18.28 -19.21 8.53
C VAL A 279 18.61 -17.78 8.90
N ASN A 280 17.84 -16.81 8.43
CA ASN A 280 17.88 -15.47 9.01
C ASN A 280 17.17 -15.53 10.37
N PRO A 281 17.90 -15.42 11.50
CA PRO A 281 17.26 -15.49 12.79
C PRO A 281 16.35 -14.26 12.98
N PRO A 282 15.21 -14.41 13.69
CA PRO A 282 14.47 -13.25 14.17
C PRO A 282 15.39 -12.31 14.96
N LEU A 283 15.10 -11.00 14.88
CA LEU A 283 15.82 -10.00 15.68
C LEU A 283 15.74 -10.38 17.16
N SER A 284 16.83 -10.19 17.88
CA SER A 284 16.86 -10.32 19.35
C SER A 284 16.06 -9.20 20.02
N ARG A 285 15.76 -9.36 21.32
CA ARG A 285 15.09 -8.30 22.11
C ARG A 285 15.83 -6.96 22.09
N ASP A 286 17.15 -6.96 22.15
CA ASP A 286 17.93 -5.71 22.12
C ASP A 286 17.83 -5.01 20.77
N GLU A 287 17.86 -5.78 19.68
CA GLU A 287 17.77 -5.27 18.30
C GLU A 287 16.38 -4.70 18.03
N MET A 288 15.33 -5.39 18.50
CA MET A 288 13.97 -4.88 18.43
C MET A 288 13.79 -3.63 19.30
N TYR A 289 14.35 -3.62 20.51
CA TYR A 289 14.31 -2.46 21.41
C TYR A 289 14.96 -1.23 20.78
N ALA A 290 16.12 -1.39 20.14
CA ALA A 290 16.79 -0.30 19.44
C ALA A 290 16.01 0.19 18.22
N LEU A 291 15.45 -0.72 17.40
CA LEU A 291 14.64 -0.35 16.25
C LEU A 291 13.37 0.41 16.66
N MET A 292 12.63 -0.10 17.64
CA MET A 292 11.42 0.55 18.13
C MET A 292 11.72 1.90 18.78
N SER A 293 12.83 2.01 19.52
CA SER A 293 13.27 3.28 20.10
C SER A 293 13.63 4.31 19.01
N TRP A 294 14.33 3.87 17.95
CA TRP A 294 14.63 4.72 16.81
C TRP A 294 13.36 5.29 16.17
N ILE A 295 12.31 4.49 15.97
CA ILE A 295 11.04 4.94 15.39
C ILE A 295 10.25 5.82 16.36
N ASN A 296 10.02 5.35 17.59
CA ASN A 296 9.18 6.04 18.58
C ASN A 296 9.76 7.38 19.00
N CYS A 297 11.09 7.51 19.02
CA CYS A 297 11.75 8.73 19.45
C CYS A 297 12.25 9.58 18.27
N MET A 298 11.70 9.40 17.05
CA MET A 298 11.96 10.32 15.93
C MET A 298 11.36 11.70 16.20
N GLU A 299 12.11 12.76 15.88
CA GLU A 299 11.62 14.14 15.93
C GLU A 299 11.72 14.84 14.58
N PRO A 300 10.92 15.90 14.35
CA PRO A 300 11.07 16.76 13.19
C PRO A 300 12.49 17.34 13.10
N GLY A 301 13.22 17.00 12.03
CA GLY A 301 14.58 17.47 11.79
C GLY A 301 15.66 16.42 12.02
N ASP A 302 15.31 15.24 12.53
CA ASP A 302 16.18 14.09 12.48
C ASP A 302 16.56 13.74 11.02
N GLY A 303 17.74 13.16 10.85
CA GLY A 303 18.21 12.56 9.62
C GLY A 303 18.94 11.23 9.84
N PRO A 304 19.51 10.63 8.79
CA PRO A 304 20.10 9.29 8.82
C PRO A 304 21.32 9.13 9.76
N TYR A 305 21.87 10.23 10.28
CA TYR A 305 23.03 10.21 11.19
C TYR A 305 22.68 10.63 12.63
N SER A 306 21.39 10.75 12.94
CA SER A 306 20.95 11.16 14.28
C SER A 306 21.23 10.04 15.29
N GLU A 307 21.56 10.43 16.52
CA GLU A 307 21.66 9.47 17.62
C GLU A 307 20.28 8.93 17.96
N ILE A 308 20.22 7.64 18.29
CA ILE A 308 19.00 6.99 18.73
C ILE A 308 18.71 7.45 20.15
N ARG A 309 17.53 8.04 20.32
CA ARG A 309 16.96 8.30 21.63
C ARG A 309 16.22 7.08 22.12
N TYR A 310 16.35 6.81 23.41
CA TYR A 310 15.73 5.66 24.08
C TYR A 310 14.65 6.06 25.09
N GLU A 311 14.61 7.34 25.45
CA GLU A 311 13.64 7.95 26.36
C GLU A 311 12.79 8.94 25.55
N CYS A 312 11.61 8.52 25.10
CA CYS A 312 10.62 9.41 24.51
C CYS A 312 9.39 9.52 25.42
N THR A 313 8.80 10.72 25.49
CA THR A 313 7.78 11.07 26.49
C THR A 313 6.37 10.60 26.16
N GLU A 314 6.12 10.05 24.98
CA GLU A 314 4.77 9.66 24.52
C GLU A 314 4.80 8.26 23.86
N ASN A 315 3.86 7.39 24.25
CA ASN A 315 3.52 6.09 23.65
C ASN A 315 4.57 4.96 23.60
N SER A 316 5.73 5.11 24.22
CA SER A 316 6.86 4.20 23.94
C SER A 316 6.81 2.88 24.76
N ASP A 317 6.04 1.88 24.30
CA ASP A 317 6.51 0.50 24.51
C ASP A 317 7.70 0.24 23.57
N ASN A 318 8.86 0.77 23.95
CA ASN A 318 10.11 0.48 23.26
C ASN A 318 10.54 -0.98 23.50
N ARG A 319 10.00 -1.66 24.52
CA ARG A 319 10.46 -2.98 24.95
C ARG A 319 9.92 -4.11 24.08
N GLY A 320 8.99 -3.82 23.17
CA GLY A 320 8.38 -4.82 22.30
C GLY A 320 7.59 -5.86 23.09
N GLU A 321 7.01 -5.45 24.22
CA GLU A 321 6.11 -6.29 25.02
C GLU A 321 4.71 -6.21 24.42
N TRP A 322 4.38 -7.17 23.56
CA TRP A 322 3.02 -7.42 23.06
C TRP A 322 2.26 -8.37 24.00
#